data_AF-A0A9R1QXH8-F1
#
_entry.id   AF-A0A9R1QXH8-F1
#
_cell.length_a   1.000
_cell.length_b   1.000
_cell.length_c   1.000
_cell.angle_alpha   90.00
_cell.angle_beta   90.00
_cell.angle_gamma   90.00
#
_symmetry.space_group_name_H-M   'P 1'
#
loop_
_entity.id
_entity.type
_entity.pdbx_description
1 polymer ?
#
loop_
_entity_poly.entity_id
_entity_poly.type
_entity_poly.pdbx_seq_one_letter_code
_entity_poly.pdbx_strand_id
1 'polypeptide(L)'
;MASKLPDATKGLGAGGMDVEDGSGGGGGGKKVAGRWPGFVHFFFVLTVVTCALVYAPRFLSPTVPVDFLGPRQPSSGRLPVRVDGGRGNEGDALVLDNQVNSPCASMGAHGICCDRSDFNTDVCFMAGEVRTDAASLSFLLFPPQAPNGTANDANATVAEKEERVRPYTRKWEKHLMANIQEVRLRAARPDEADAHRCDVRHDAPALVMTAGGYTGNLFHAFNDGFLPAWLTVQHLRRRVVLAVLAYNPWWAGTFRELVSGLSDHHVIDLLHDKRTHCFPGAIVGTRFHGILAVEPARTKDNRTLVDFHDFLAGGYKDDSTPPEATQQQQQPRRPRLGLYSRRAALLQIAPLGVPHVARGCYEKATAMMEMQYEQYDAAANESSLVRKYPADDVVLRDPEAATRERGWDLTARVYLGGQNVSLDLGRFGDTLRRLHSRALRLPVAGP
;
A
#
# COMPACT_ATOMS: atom_id res chain seq x y z
N MET A 1 40.13 32.93 -19.82
CA MET A 1 39.91 31.56 -20.34
C MET A 1 39.01 30.82 -19.36
N ALA A 2 37.89 30.32 -19.88
CA ALA A 2 36.99 29.29 -19.36
C ALA A 2 36.65 29.25 -17.85
N SER A 3 35.40 29.62 -17.59
CA SER A 3 34.56 29.21 -16.46
C SER A 3 34.44 27.69 -16.33
N LYS A 4 34.40 27.19 -15.09
CA LYS A 4 33.85 25.88 -14.73
C LYS A 4 32.90 26.04 -13.54
N LEU A 5 31.62 25.74 -13.76
CA LEU A 5 30.65 25.46 -12.70
C LEU A 5 31.02 24.15 -11.99
N PRO A 6 30.74 24.02 -10.68
CA PRO A 6 30.58 22.72 -10.04
C PRO A 6 29.13 22.24 -10.09
N ASP A 7 29.05 20.92 -10.22
CA ASP A 7 27.94 20.02 -10.48
C ASP A 7 26.92 19.93 -9.34
N ALA A 8 25.63 19.92 -9.69
CA ALA A 8 24.51 19.82 -8.76
C ALA A 8 23.96 18.38 -8.75
N THR A 9 24.75 17.43 -8.26
CA THR A 9 24.30 16.06 -7.96
C THR A 9 25.03 15.53 -6.74
N LYS A 10 24.60 15.91 -5.53
CA LYS A 10 24.90 15.21 -4.26
C LYS A 10 24.08 15.80 -3.09
N GLY A 11 23.36 14.93 -2.39
CA GLY A 11 22.61 15.20 -1.16
C GLY A 11 21.20 14.62 -1.31
N LEU A 12 20.76 13.61 -0.56
CA LEU A 12 20.99 13.33 0.85
C LEU A 12 21.15 11.81 1.06
N GLY A 13 22.28 11.40 1.64
CA GLY A 13 22.41 10.10 2.28
C GLY A 13 21.75 10.15 3.66
N ALA A 14 20.76 9.30 3.88
CA ALA A 14 20.19 9.08 5.20
C ALA A 14 21.21 8.29 6.04
N GLY A 15 21.79 8.94 7.04
CA GLY A 15 22.63 8.29 8.04
C GLY A 15 21.80 7.32 8.86
N GLY A 16 22.20 6.04 8.83
CA GLY A 16 21.76 5.07 9.83
C GLY A 16 22.40 5.42 11.17
N MET A 17 21.63 5.29 12.25
CA MET A 17 22.14 5.47 13.60
C MET A 17 21.72 4.24 14.42
N ASP A 18 22.73 3.44 14.76
CA ASP A 18 22.65 2.26 15.60
C ASP A 18 22.36 2.69 17.06
N VAL A 19 21.50 1.93 17.74
CA VAL A 19 21.23 2.08 19.19
C VAL A 19 21.94 0.94 19.90
N GLU A 20 23.01 1.24 20.63
CA GLU A 20 23.63 0.33 21.60
C GLU A 20 22.91 0.47 22.96
N ASP A 21 22.29 -0.61 23.43
CA ASP A 21 21.72 -0.69 24.78
C ASP A 21 22.78 -1.12 25.80
N GLY A 22 23.11 -0.19 26.72
CA GLY A 22 23.94 -0.44 27.89
C GLY A 22 23.13 -1.07 29.04
N SER A 23 23.45 -2.31 29.36
CA SER A 23 22.99 -3.05 30.53
C SER A 23 23.67 -2.54 31.82
N GLY A 24 22.92 -2.37 32.92
CA GLY A 24 23.49 -2.06 34.23
C GLY A 24 22.50 -1.87 35.39
N GLY A 25 22.23 -2.95 36.14
CA GLY A 25 22.32 -2.99 37.61
C GLY A 25 21.24 -2.37 38.52
N GLY A 26 20.35 -3.23 39.05
CA GLY A 26 20.20 -3.51 40.50
C GLY A 26 19.60 -2.46 41.48
N GLY A 27 18.49 -2.83 42.14
CA GLY A 27 18.07 -2.21 43.41
C GLY A 27 16.66 -2.60 43.88
N GLY A 28 16.57 -3.55 44.82
CA GLY A 28 15.30 -4.05 45.38
C GLY A 28 14.67 -3.16 46.46
N GLY A 29 13.34 -3.14 46.52
CA GLY A 29 12.56 -2.43 47.54
C GLY A 29 11.13 -2.97 47.72
N LYS A 30 10.94 -3.72 48.82
CA LYS A 30 9.74 -4.19 49.56
C LYS A 30 8.31 -3.95 49.00
N LYS A 31 7.57 -5.06 48.89
CA LYS A 31 6.11 -5.15 48.69
C LYS A 31 5.33 -4.78 49.98
N VAL A 32 4.30 -3.95 49.86
CA VAL A 32 3.20 -3.85 50.84
C VAL A 32 1.91 -4.26 50.13
N ALA A 33 1.26 -5.30 50.66
CA ALA A 33 0.03 -5.88 50.13
C ALA A 33 -1.19 -5.05 50.58
N GLY A 34 -1.80 -4.32 49.65
CA GLY A 34 -3.13 -3.73 49.79
C GLY A 34 -4.15 -4.55 49.00
N ARG A 35 -4.88 -5.42 49.70
CA ARG A 35 -6.03 -6.16 49.16
C ARG A 35 -7.17 -5.15 48.96
N TRP A 36 -7.69 -5.02 47.73
CA TRP A 36 -9.11 -4.72 47.36
C TRP A 36 -9.26 -4.55 45.81
N PRO A 37 -9.21 -5.63 44.99
CA PRO A 37 -9.48 -5.52 43.55
C PRO A 37 -10.91 -5.96 43.15
N GLY A 38 -11.58 -6.76 43.98
CA GLY A 38 -12.83 -7.42 43.60
C GLY A 38 -14.04 -6.49 43.50
N PHE A 39 -14.12 -5.47 44.37
CA PHE A 39 -15.30 -4.61 44.45
C PHE A 39 -15.38 -3.66 43.25
N VAL A 40 -14.26 -3.10 42.78
CA VAL A 40 -14.21 -2.18 41.64
C VAL A 40 -14.39 -2.91 40.31
N HIS A 41 -13.87 -4.13 40.17
CA HIS A 41 -14.10 -4.96 38.99
C HIS A 41 -15.56 -5.40 38.83
N PHE A 42 -16.26 -5.67 39.94
CA PHE A 42 -17.67 -6.06 39.88
C PHE A 42 -18.55 -4.93 39.30
N PHE A 43 -18.38 -3.68 39.75
CA PHE A 43 -19.15 -2.56 39.22
C PHE A 43 -18.75 -2.18 37.79
N PHE A 44 -17.48 -2.32 37.41
CA PHE A 44 -17.05 -2.08 36.03
C PHE A 44 -17.66 -3.10 35.05
N VAL A 45 -17.63 -4.39 35.39
CA VAL A 45 -18.24 -5.45 34.59
C VAL A 45 -19.76 -5.30 34.53
N LEU A 46 -20.41 -4.96 35.65
CA LEU A 46 -21.86 -4.71 35.68
C LEU A 46 -22.25 -3.54 34.78
N THR A 47 -21.43 -2.47 34.73
CA THR A 47 -21.67 -1.29 33.87
C THR A 47 -21.49 -1.63 32.39
N VAL A 48 -20.48 -2.42 32.02
CA VAL A 48 -20.26 -2.86 30.64
C VAL A 48 -21.37 -3.82 30.17
N VAL A 49 -21.81 -4.74 31.02
CA VAL A 49 -22.90 -5.68 30.71
C VAL A 49 -24.25 -4.94 30.59
N THR A 50 -24.54 -3.98 31.47
CA THR A 50 -25.76 -3.16 31.34
C THR A 50 -25.72 -2.25 30.12
N CYS A 51 -24.58 -1.64 29.77
CA CYS A 51 -24.44 -0.92 28.50
C CYS A 51 -24.65 -1.84 27.29
N ALA A 52 -24.09 -3.05 27.29
CA ALA A 52 -24.29 -4.00 26.19
C ALA A 52 -25.77 -4.41 26.05
N LEU A 53 -26.47 -4.66 27.16
CA LEU A 53 -27.88 -5.08 27.13
C LEU A 53 -28.86 -3.94 26.81
N VAL A 54 -28.55 -2.69 27.18
CA VAL A 54 -29.40 -1.53 26.89
C VAL A 54 -29.22 -1.04 25.44
N TYR A 55 -28.04 -1.23 24.84
CA TYR A 55 -27.76 -0.81 23.46
C TYR A 55 -27.86 -1.94 22.41
N ALA A 56 -27.82 -3.22 22.80
CA ALA A 56 -28.03 -4.35 21.88
C ALA A 56 -29.37 -4.33 21.11
N PRO A 57 -30.52 -3.86 21.66
CA PRO A 57 -31.78 -3.83 20.92
C PRO A 57 -31.84 -2.75 19.83
N ARG A 58 -30.79 -1.92 19.67
CA ARG A 58 -30.70 -0.96 18.56
C ARG A 58 -29.86 -1.46 17.37
N PHE A 59 -29.23 -2.63 17.49
CA PHE A 59 -28.43 -3.25 16.42
C PHE A 59 -29.04 -4.54 15.86
N LEU A 60 -30.16 -5.01 16.39
CA LEU A 60 -30.93 -6.20 15.94
C LEU A 60 -32.42 -5.86 16.21
N SER A 61 -33.37 -5.71 15.29
CA SER A 61 -33.73 -6.28 13.97
C SER A 61 -35.06 -5.57 13.48
N PRO A 62 -35.87 -6.04 12.49
CA PRO A 62 -35.65 -6.62 11.14
C PRO A 62 -36.54 -5.98 10.03
N THR A 63 -36.49 -6.57 8.81
CA THR A 63 -37.45 -6.63 7.66
C THR A 63 -36.76 -6.16 6.36
N VAL A 64 -36.63 -6.89 5.25
CA VAL A 64 -37.38 -8.00 4.59
C VAL A 64 -36.39 -8.77 3.63
N PRO A 65 -36.83 -9.81 2.87
CA PRO A 65 -36.73 -11.24 3.15
C PRO A 65 -35.51 -11.94 2.50
N VAL A 66 -35.15 -13.08 3.08
CA VAL A 66 -34.25 -14.07 2.47
C VAL A 66 -35.14 -15.08 1.75
N ASP A 67 -35.14 -15.06 0.41
CA ASP A 67 -35.74 -16.14 -0.37
C ASP A 67 -34.77 -17.30 -0.51
N PHE A 68 -35.25 -18.46 -0.04
CA PHE A 68 -34.53 -19.70 0.15
C PHE A 68 -34.95 -20.67 -0.97
N LEU A 69 -34.44 -20.48 -2.20
CA LEU A 69 -34.50 -21.50 -3.25
C LEU A 69 -33.21 -21.47 -4.09
N GLY A 70 -32.68 -22.66 -4.37
CA GLY A 70 -31.37 -22.93 -4.96
C GLY A 70 -31.12 -22.45 -6.41
N PRO A 71 -30.07 -23.00 -7.06
CA PRO A 71 -29.20 -22.25 -7.97
C PRO A 71 -29.87 -21.93 -9.32
N ARG A 72 -29.82 -20.66 -9.72
CA ARG A 72 -30.16 -20.22 -11.07
C ARG A 72 -28.88 -20.15 -11.91
N GLN A 73 -28.69 -21.13 -12.79
CA GLN A 73 -27.71 -21.07 -13.88
C GLN A 73 -27.91 -19.79 -14.71
N PRO A 74 -26.86 -19.05 -15.07
CA PRO A 74 -26.97 -18.05 -16.12
C PRO A 74 -27.04 -18.77 -17.48
N SER A 75 -28.22 -18.66 -18.09
CA SER A 75 -28.49 -19.04 -19.48
C SER A 75 -27.56 -18.27 -20.42
N SER A 76 -26.99 -19.02 -21.36
CA SER A 76 -26.20 -18.56 -22.49
C SER A 76 -26.95 -17.51 -23.33
N GLY A 77 -26.59 -16.25 -23.18
CA GLY A 77 -26.96 -15.17 -24.09
C GLY A 77 -25.77 -14.79 -24.96
N ARG A 78 -25.67 -15.39 -26.16
CA ARG A 78 -24.74 -14.95 -27.22
C ARG A 78 -25.17 -13.56 -27.71
N LEU A 79 -24.27 -12.58 -27.63
CA LEU A 79 -24.26 -11.43 -28.54
C LEU A 79 -22.90 -11.39 -29.25
N PRO A 80 -22.87 -11.03 -30.55
CA PRO A 80 -21.82 -11.48 -31.45
C PRO A 80 -20.55 -10.63 -31.28
N VAL A 81 -19.46 -11.27 -30.90
CA VAL A 81 -18.11 -10.73 -31.09
C VAL A 81 -17.83 -10.76 -32.58
N ARG A 82 -17.66 -9.58 -33.17
CA ARG A 82 -17.18 -9.41 -34.53
C ARG A 82 -15.70 -9.78 -34.52
N VAL A 83 -15.42 -11.01 -34.96
CA VAL A 83 -14.07 -11.53 -35.17
C VAL A 83 -13.48 -10.76 -36.34
N ASP A 84 -12.52 -9.88 -36.06
CA ASP A 84 -11.56 -9.48 -37.08
C ASP A 84 -10.38 -10.45 -36.99
N GLY A 85 -10.21 -11.24 -38.05
CA GLY A 85 -9.27 -12.33 -38.12
C GLY A 85 -7.87 -11.82 -38.43
N GLY A 86 -7.05 -11.66 -37.39
CA GLY A 86 -5.61 -11.47 -37.48
C GLY A 86 -4.88 -12.69 -36.91
N ARG A 87 -4.21 -13.42 -37.78
CA ARG A 87 -3.54 -14.71 -37.56
C ARG A 87 -2.19 -14.51 -36.85
N GLY A 88 -1.99 -15.13 -35.69
CA GLY A 88 -0.66 -15.23 -35.05
C GLY A 88 -0.71 -16.02 -33.73
N ASN A 89 -0.15 -17.24 -33.75
CA ASN A 89 0.05 -18.10 -32.59
C ASN A 89 1.13 -17.51 -31.66
N GLU A 90 0.74 -16.96 -30.53
CA GLU A 90 1.57 -16.80 -29.34
C GLU A 90 0.60 -16.94 -28.15
N GLY A 91 0.73 -18.00 -27.36
CA GLY A 91 -0.12 -18.16 -26.17
C GLY A 91 0.09 -16.95 -25.28
N ASP A 92 -1.00 -16.27 -24.90
CA ASP A 92 -1.02 -15.02 -24.13
C ASP A 92 -0.10 -15.15 -22.89
N ALA A 93 1.15 -14.73 -23.02
CA ALA A 93 2.18 -15.00 -22.04
C ALA A 93 1.88 -14.16 -20.78
N LEU A 94 1.83 -14.81 -19.61
CA LEU A 94 1.53 -14.14 -18.35
C LEU A 94 2.62 -13.10 -18.04
N VAL A 95 2.31 -11.82 -18.22
CA VAL A 95 3.23 -10.71 -17.91
C VAL A 95 3.16 -10.37 -16.43
N LEU A 96 4.10 -10.90 -15.64
CA LEU A 96 4.16 -10.64 -14.20
C LEU A 96 4.73 -9.27 -13.84
N ASP A 97 5.60 -8.71 -14.69
CA ASP A 97 6.28 -7.44 -14.40
C ASP A 97 6.01 -6.37 -15.47
N ASN A 98 5.47 -5.24 -15.01
CA ASN A 98 5.15 -4.08 -15.83
C ASN A 98 6.22 -2.98 -15.77
N GLN A 99 7.29 -3.17 -14.98
CA GLN A 99 8.38 -2.20 -14.90
C GLN A 99 9.26 -2.22 -16.16
N VAL A 100 9.63 -1.03 -16.63
CA VAL A 100 10.58 -0.84 -17.73
C VAL A 100 12.00 -1.10 -17.22
N ASN A 101 12.84 -1.75 -18.03
CA ASN A 101 14.23 -2.08 -17.71
C ASN A 101 14.42 -2.91 -16.43
N SER A 102 13.43 -3.73 -16.04
CA SER A 102 13.65 -4.63 -14.91
C SER A 102 14.68 -5.70 -15.27
N PRO A 103 15.63 -6.02 -14.35
CA PRO A 103 16.51 -7.17 -14.47
C PRO A 103 15.76 -8.51 -14.66
N CYS A 104 14.50 -8.59 -14.24
CA CYS A 104 13.67 -9.79 -14.38
C CYS A 104 12.84 -9.85 -15.67
N ALA A 105 12.97 -8.85 -16.57
CA ALA A 105 12.19 -8.79 -17.81
C ALA A 105 12.51 -9.93 -18.78
N SER A 106 13.72 -10.51 -18.72
CA SER A 106 14.16 -11.64 -19.55
C SER A 106 13.93 -13.01 -18.89
N MET A 107 13.25 -13.06 -17.74
CA MET A 107 12.98 -14.30 -17.04
C MET A 107 12.14 -15.24 -17.94
N GLY A 108 12.65 -16.46 -18.16
CA GLY A 108 11.96 -17.48 -18.95
C GLY A 108 10.72 -18.06 -18.25
N ALA A 109 9.93 -18.83 -19.00
CA ALA A 109 8.88 -19.66 -18.41
C ALA A 109 9.49 -20.67 -17.43
N HIS A 110 8.85 -20.90 -16.28
CA HIS A 110 9.36 -21.79 -15.22
C HIS A 110 10.64 -21.27 -14.52
N GLY A 111 10.73 -19.96 -14.29
CA GLY A 111 11.85 -19.31 -13.62
C GLY A 111 11.46 -18.57 -12.33
N ILE A 112 12.47 -18.31 -11.49
CA ILE A 112 12.42 -17.40 -10.34
C ILE A 112 13.44 -16.28 -10.58
N CYS A 113 13.03 -15.03 -10.39
CA CYS A 113 13.92 -13.89 -10.47
C CYS A 113 13.56 -12.84 -9.40
N CYS A 114 14.57 -12.26 -8.76
CA CYS A 114 14.39 -11.20 -7.75
C CYS A 114 15.09 -9.92 -8.18
N ASP A 115 14.33 -8.85 -8.33
CA ASP A 115 14.83 -7.50 -8.57
C ASP A 115 15.06 -6.81 -7.21
N ARG A 116 16.33 -6.59 -6.90
CA ARG A 116 16.81 -5.92 -5.67
C ARG A 116 17.49 -4.59 -5.95
N SER A 117 17.31 -4.06 -7.16
CA SER A 117 17.98 -2.86 -7.63
C SER A 117 17.42 -1.57 -7.01
N ASP A 118 16.17 -1.59 -6.56
CA ASP A 118 15.53 -0.43 -5.92
C ASP A 118 15.98 -0.31 -4.45
N PHE A 119 16.22 0.92 -4.01
CA PHE A 119 16.60 1.22 -2.64
C PHE A 119 15.47 0.93 -1.64
N ASN A 120 14.22 1.02 -2.07
CA ASN A 120 13.05 0.95 -1.19
C ASN A 120 12.39 -0.42 -1.16
N THR A 121 12.60 -1.30 -2.13
CA THR A 121 11.83 -2.54 -2.25
C THR A 121 12.64 -3.64 -2.92
N ASP A 122 12.35 -4.88 -2.52
CA ASP A 122 12.74 -6.10 -3.23
C ASP A 122 11.48 -6.75 -3.79
N VAL A 123 11.50 -7.12 -5.07
CA VAL A 123 10.36 -7.80 -5.72
C VAL A 123 10.84 -9.04 -6.43
N CYS A 124 10.24 -10.18 -6.12
CA CYS A 124 10.52 -11.45 -6.80
C CYS A 124 9.34 -11.89 -7.67
N PHE A 125 9.67 -12.55 -8.77
CA PHE A 125 8.72 -13.08 -9.74
C PHE A 125 8.95 -14.58 -9.88
N MET A 126 7.86 -15.34 -9.94
CA MET A 126 7.86 -16.77 -10.22
C MET A 126 6.89 -17.03 -11.37
N ALA A 127 7.37 -17.55 -12.50
CA ALA A 127 6.52 -17.91 -13.63
C ALA A 127 6.37 -19.43 -13.70
N GLY A 128 5.15 -19.96 -13.85
CA GLY A 128 4.90 -21.41 -13.94
C GLY A 128 4.03 -21.93 -12.79
N GLU A 129 4.06 -23.24 -12.54
CA GLU A 129 3.24 -23.85 -11.48
C GLU A 129 3.84 -23.52 -10.10
N VAL A 130 3.25 -22.55 -9.41
CA VAL A 130 3.67 -22.12 -8.09
C VAL A 130 2.69 -22.66 -7.04
N ARG A 131 3.19 -23.31 -6.00
CA ARG A 131 2.38 -23.84 -4.90
C ARG A 131 2.83 -23.27 -3.55
N THR A 132 1.90 -23.02 -2.65
CA THR A 132 2.22 -22.53 -1.30
C THR A 132 2.49 -23.67 -0.33
N ASP A 133 3.49 -23.47 0.53
CA ASP A 133 3.69 -24.23 1.75
C ASP A 133 3.45 -23.31 2.95
N ALA A 134 2.30 -23.47 3.59
CA ALA A 134 1.88 -22.67 4.74
C ALA A 134 2.72 -22.94 6.00
N ALA A 135 3.37 -24.10 6.12
CA ALA A 135 4.16 -24.44 7.30
C ALA A 135 5.48 -23.67 7.34
N SER A 136 6.09 -23.46 6.18
CA SER A 136 7.37 -22.76 6.04
C SER A 136 7.27 -21.34 5.47
N LEU A 137 6.06 -20.86 5.16
CA LEU A 137 5.80 -19.61 4.46
C LEU A 137 6.59 -19.51 3.15
N SER A 138 6.50 -20.58 2.35
CA SER A 138 7.24 -20.71 1.10
C SER A 138 6.34 -20.76 -0.11
N PHE A 139 6.84 -20.25 -1.22
CA PHE A 139 6.30 -20.46 -2.56
C PHE A 139 7.26 -21.38 -3.32
N LEU A 140 6.73 -22.50 -3.80
CA LEU A 140 7.48 -23.58 -4.43
C LEU A 140 7.17 -23.60 -5.92
N LEU A 141 8.20 -23.46 -6.76
CA LEU A 141 8.07 -23.59 -8.21
C LEU A 141 8.24 -25.05 -8.63
N PHE A 142 7.21 -25.63 -9.23
CA PHE A 142 7.27 -26.98 -9.78
C PHE A 142 7.66 -26.93 -11.26
N PRO A 143 8.74 -27.63 -11.67
CA PRO A 143 9.12 -27.71 -13.07
C PRO A 143 8.09 -28.54 -13.85
N PRO A 144 7.90 -28.26 -15.16
CA PRO A 144 7.02 -29.06 -15.99
C PRO A 144 7.54 -30.50 -16.05
N GLN A 145 6.64 -31.48 -15.90
CA GLN A 145 7.00 -32.88 -16.02
C GLN A 145 7.44 -33.18 -17.46
N ALA A 146 8.68 -33.64 -17.64
CA ALA A 146 9.17 -34.04 -18.96
C ALA A 146 8.31 -35.21 -19.49
N PRO A 147 7.78 -35.12 -20.73
CA PRO A 147 7.10 -36.25 -21.34
C PRO A 147 8.16 -37.30 -21.67
N ASN A 148 8.10 -38.44 -20.98
CA ASN A 148 9.01 -39.59 -21.07
C ASN A 148 10.42 -39.36 -20.51
N GLY A 149 10.60 -39.57 -19.20
CA GLY A 149 11.67 -40.39 -18.58
C GLY A 149 13.15 -40.23 -18.97
N THR A 150 13.52 -39.29 -19.84
CA THR A 150 14.90 -38.95 -20.15
C THR A 150 15.15 -37.61 -19.50
N ALA A 151 15.65 -37.65 -18.27
CA ALA A 151 16.35 -36.53 -17.67
C ALA A 151 17.59 -36.25 -18.51
N ASN A 152 17.41 -35.51 -19.60
CA ASN A 152 18.53 -34.82 -20.22
C ASN A 152 18.80 -33.63 -19.31
N ASP A 153 19.91 -33.72 -18.56
CA ASP A 153 20.50 -32.73 -17.67
C ASP A 153 20.94 -31.43 -18.40
N ALA A 154 20.07 -30.88 -19.24
CA ALA A 154 20.30 -29.71 -20.06
C ALA A 154 19.21 -28.67 -19.79
N ASN A 155 19.08 -28.28 -18.51
CA ASN A 155 18.56 -26.99 -18.01
C ASN A 155 18.31 -26.99 -16.47
N ALA A 156 18.87 -27.96 -15.73
CA ALA A 156 18.92 -27.96 -14.26
C ALA A 156 19.86 -26.87 -13.69
N THR A 157 19.82 -25.67 -14.25
CA THR A 157 20.52 -24.47 -13.74
C THR A 157 19.62 -23.57 -12.91
N VAL A 158 18.38 -23.98 -12.61
CA VAL A 158 17.66 -23.46 -11.43
C VAL A 158 18.32 -24.11 -10.20
N ALA A 159 19.55 -23.69 -9.94
CA ALA A 159 20.31 -24.06 -8.77
C ALA A 159 19.44 -23.85 -7.53
N GLU A 160 19.63 -24.70 -6.53
CA GLU A 160 18.96 -24.80 -5.22
C GLU A 160 19.05 -23.53 -4.35
N LYS A 161 19.02 -22.35 -4.95
CA LYS A 161 19.11 -21.07 -4.26
C LYS A 161 17.73 -20.66 -3.81
N GLU A 162 17.47 -20.87 -2.52
CA GLU A 162 16.33 -20.28 -1.83
C GLU A 162 16.50 -18.76 -1.81
N GLU A 163 15.53 -18.06 -2.39
CA GLU A 163 15.40 -16.61 -2.28
C GLU A 163 14.54 -16.26 -1.07
N ARG A 164 14.89 -15.16 -0.40
CA ARG A 164 14.18 -14.65 0.77
C ARG A 164 13.84 -13.18 0.58
N VAL A 165 12.57 -12.84 0.76
CA VAL A 165 12.07 -11.48 0.62
C VAL A 165 11.06 -11.16 1.71
N ARG A 166 11.13 -9.92 2.19
CA ARG A 166 10.12 -9.32 3.07
C ARG A 166 9.31 -8.36 2.21
N PRO A 167 8.05 -8.68 1.88
CA PRO A 167 7.28 -7.97 0.84
C PRO A 167 6.67 -6.67 1.39
N TYR A 168 7.54 -5.72 1.73
CA TYR A 168 7.19 -4.39 2.24
C TYR A 168 8.12 -3.34 1.62
N THR A 169 7.61 -2.13 1.41
CA THR A 169 8.44 -0.99 0.99
C THR A 169 9.29 -0.50 2.18
N ARG A 170 10.27 0.38 1.96
CA ARG A 170 11.23 0.82 3.00
C ARG A 170 12.20 -0.28 3.45
N LYS A 171 12.69 -1.07 2.49
CA LYS A 171 13.77 -2.06 2.68
C LYS A 171 14.95 -1.57 3.54
N TRP A 172 15.26 -0.27 3.49
CA TRP A 172 16.34 0.36 4.26
C TRP A 172 16.06 0.46 5.77
N GLU A 173 14.82 0.31 6.22
CA GLU A 173 14.40 0.54 7.61
C GLU A 173 14.49 -0.74 8.44
N LYS A 174 15.69 -1.05 8.96
CA LYS A 174 16.01 -2.31 9.64
C LYS A 174 15.01 -2.73 10.72
N HIS A 175 14.62 -1.82 11.62
CA HIS A 175 13.73 -2.13 12.75
C HIS A 175 12.33 -2.52 12.31
N LEU A 176 11.79 -1.82 11.31
CA LEU A 176 10.50 -2.15 10.72
C LEU A 176 10.58 -3.50 10.00
N MET A 177 11.60 -3.66 9.17
CA MET A 177 11.79 -4.87 8.37
C MET A 177 11.97 -6.11 9.23
N ALA A 178 12.57 -6.02 10.42
CA ALA A 178 12.67 -7.13 11.37
C ALA A 178 11.31 -7.74 11.75
N ASN A 179 10.24 -6.94 11.76
CA ASN A 179 8.88 -7.36 12.12
C ASN A 179 8.03 -7.82 10.91
N ILE A 180 8.50 -7.61 9.68
CA ILE A 180 7.80 -8.07 8.47
C ILE A 180 8.10 -9.55 8.21
N GLN A 181 7.10 -10.38 7.97
CA GLN A 181 7.31 -11.81 7.74
C GLN A 181 8.14 -12.05 6.46
N GLU A 182 9.10 -12.96 6.56
CA GLU A 182 10.01 -13.31 5.48
C GLU A 182 9.46 -14.50 4.68
N VAL A 183 9.21 -14.27 3.40
CA VAL A 183 8.69 -15.25 2.45
C VAL A 183 9.87 -15.91 1.74
N ARG A 184 9.80 -17.24 1.60
CA ARG A 184 10.83 -18.04 0.92
C ARG A 184 10.35 -18.43 -0.46
N LEU A 185 11.24 -18.39 -1.45
CA LEU A 185 10.96 -18.81 -2.81
C LEU A 185 12.03 -19.80 -3.26
N ARG A 186 11.63 -20.97 -3.76
CA ARG A 186 12.58 -21.96 -4.29
C ARG A 186 11.93 -22.87 -5.32
N ALA A 187 12.75 -23.56 -6.10
CA ALA A 187 12.31 -24.71 -6.86
C ALA A 187 11.94 -25.88 -5.92
N ALA A 188 10.84 -26.55 -6.22
CA ALA A 188 10.45 -27.79 -5.56
C ALA A 188 11.25 -28.97 -6.11
N ARG A 189 11.55 -29.94 -5.26
CA ARG A 189 12.04 -31.23 -5.71
C ARG A 189 10.86 -32.09 -6.24
N PRO A 190 11.09 -32.96 -7.23
CA PRO A 190 10.01 -33.76 -7.83
C PRO A 190 9.23 -34.63 -6.82
N ASP A 191 9.90 -35.12 -5.78
CA ASP A 191 9.31 -35.94 -4.69
C ASP A 191 8.40 -35.15 -3.74
N GLU A 192 8.53 -33.82 -3.70
CA GLU A 192 7.68 -32.95 -2.88
C GLU A 192 6.30 -32.71 -3.50
N ALA A 193 6.07 -33.16 -4.74
CA ALA A 193 4.85 -32.87 -5.51
C ALA A 193 3.59 -33.47 -4.89
N ASP A 194 3.70 -34.65 -4.26
CA ASP A 194 2.57 -35.32 -3.59
C ASP A 194 2.23 -34.69 -2.24
N ALA A 195 3.25 -34.22 -1.51
CA ALA A 195 3.06 -33.54 -0.24
C ALA A 195 2.42 -32.15 -0.41
N HIS A 196 2.66 -31.48 -1.55
CA HIS A 196 2.13 -30.16 -1.86
C HIS A 196 1.08 -30.22 -2.96
N ARG A 197 0.12 -31.14 -2.85
CA ARG A 197 -1.03 -31.20 -3.76
C ARG A 197 -1.91 -29.97 -3.58
N CYS A 198 -2.47 -29.47 -4.67
CA CYS A 198 -3.32 -28.28 -4.65
C CYS A 198 -4.66 -28.57 -3.96
N ASP A 199 -4.89 -27.93 -2.81
CA ASP A 199 -6.22 -27.87 -2.20
C ASP A 199 -7.12 -26.88 -2.94
N VAL A 200 -6.52 -25.75 -3.37
CA VAL A 200 -7.19 -24.68 -4.11
C VAL A 200 -6.35 -24.31 -5.31
N ARG A 201 -6.95 -24.32 -6.50
CA ARG A 201 -6.30 -23.89 -7.75
C ARG A 201 -6.86 -22.56 -8.21
N HIS A 202 -5.96 -21.65 -8.58
CA HIS A 202 -6.27 -20.34 -9.13
C HIS A 202 -5.81 -20.26 -10.58
N ASP A 203 -6.54 -19.51 -11.40
CA ASP A 203 -6.24 -19.23 -12.81
C ASP A 203 -5.56 -17.87 -13.02
N ALA A 204 -5.24 -17.18 -11.93
CA ALA A 204 -4.57 -15.88 -11.88
C ALA A 204 -3.32 -15.96 -10.99
N PRO A 205 -2.28 -15.15 -11.24
CA PRO A 205 -1.09 -15.12 -10.40
C PRO A 205 -1.39 -14.60 -8.99
N ALA A 206 -0.53 -14.94 -8.03
CA ALA A 206 -0.57 -14.33 -6.70
C ALA A 206 0.20 -13.01 -6.67
N LEU A 207 -0.30 -12.01 -5.94
CA LEU A 207 0.49 -10.89 -5.41
C LEU A 207 0.64 -11.07 -3.90
N VAL A 208 1.88 -11.22 -3.44
CA VAL A 208 2.21 -11.30 -2.03
C VAL A 208 2.62 -9.93 -1.51
N MET A 209 1.87 -9.42 -0.54
CA MET A 209 2.12 -8.14 0.13
C MET A 209 1.81 -8.27 1.62
N THR A 210 2.23 -7.30 2.44
CA THR A 210 1.89 -7.27 3.87
C THR A 210 0.94 -6.12 4.21
N ALA A 211 -0.03 -6.41 5.08
CA ALA A 211 -0.92 -5.44 5.71
C ALA A 211 -0.43 -5.02 7.12
N GLY A 212 0.79 -5.43 7.50
CA GLY A 212 1.46 -5.04 8.73
C GLY A 212 2.45 -3.88 8.54
N GLY A 213 3.36 -3.68 9.50
CA GLY A 213 4.29 -2.56 9.47
C GLY A 213 3.57 -1.22 9.77
N TYR A 214 3.76 -0.21 8.94
CA TYR A 214 3.15 1.11 9.16
C TYR A 214 1.76 1.29 8.55
N THR A 215 1.25 0.31 7.80
CA THR A 215 -0.06 0.37 7.12
C THR A 215 -1.28 0.43 8.08
N GLY A 216 -1.06 0.46 9.39
CA GLY A 216 -2.08 0.86 10.38
C GLY A 216 -2.40 2.36 10.35
N ASN A 217 -1.55 3.19 9.73
CA ASN A 217 -1.80 4.61 9.48
C ASN A 217 -2.22 4.84 8.01
N LEU A 218 -3.18 5.73 7.76
CA LEU A 218 -3.72 6.00 6.44
C LEU A 218 -2.64 6.38 5.42
N PHE A 219 -1.74 7.30 5.78
CA PHE A 219 -0.66 7.73 4.88
C PHE A 219 0.17 6.53 4.39
N HIS A 220 0.58 5.65 5.32
CA HIS A 220 1.36 4.46 4.98
C HIS A 220 0.53 3.37 4.30
N ALA A 221 -0.75 3.22 4.64
CA ALA A 221 -1.64 2.30 3.92
C ALA A 221 -1.66 2.60 2.42
N PHE A 222 -1.69 3.88 2.04
CA PHE A 222 -1.60 4.28 0.63
C PHE A 222 -0.16 4.27 0.11
N ASN A 223 0.77 4.91 0.81
CA ASN A 223 2.14 5.10 0.33
C ASN A 223 2.94 3.79 0.26
N ASP A 224 2.84 2.96 1.28
CA ASP A 224 3.63 1.74 1.43
C ASP A 224 2.85 0.48 1.00
N GLY A 225 1.51 0.55 0.96
CA GLY A 225 0.63 -0.58 0.63
C GLY A 225 -0.05 -0.46 -0.73
N PHE A 226 -1.13 0.31 -0.82
CA PHE A 226 -2.06 0.26 -1.95
C PHE A 226 -1.52 0.88 -3.25
N LEU A 227 -0.84 2.02 -3.20
CA LEU A 227 -0.24 2.59 -4.40
C LEU A 227 0.83 1.66 -4.99
N PRO A 228 1.78 1.13 -4.19
CA PRO A 228 2.72 0.10 -4.64
C PRO A 228 2.06 -1.15 -5.19
N ALA A 229 1.02 -1.67 -4.52
CA ALA A 229 0.27 -2.81 -5.00
C ALA A 229 -0.37 -2.53 -6.36
N TRP A 230 -1.09 -1.41 -6.49
CA TRP A 230 -1.71 -0.98 -7.74
C TRP A 230 -0.69 -0.82 -8.88
N LEU A 231 0.45 -0.16 -8.62
CA LEU A 231 1.55 -0.03 -9.57
C LEU A 231 2.05 -1.38 -10.08
N THR A 232 2.06 -2.38 -9.19
CA THR A 232 2.60 -3.71 -9.47
C THR A 232 1.64 -4.55 -10.30
N VAL A 233 0.32 -4.40 -10.16
CA VAL A 233 -0.65 -5.36 -10.73
C VAL A 233 -1.79 -4.77 -11.55
N GLN A 234 -1.89 -3.45 -11.69
CA GLN A 234 -3.02 -2.85 -12.44
C GLN A 234 -3.11 -3.34 -13.89
N HIS A 235 -1.98 -3.71 -14.51
CA HIS A 235 -1.94 -4.25 -15.88
C HIS A 235 -2.58 -5.63 -15.98
N LEU A 236 -2.71 -6.36 -14.87
CA LEU A 236 -3.43 -7.63 -14.77
C LEU A 236 -4.95 -7.47 -14.70
N ARG A 237 -5.47 -6.23 -14.66
CA ARG A 237 -6.91 -5.92 -14.73
C ARG A 237 -7.75 -6.76 -13.76
N ARG A 238 -7.36 -6.77 -12.48
CA ARG A 238 -8.05 -7.49 -11.37
C ARG A 238 -7.93 -9.02 -11.41
N ARG A 239 -7.32 -9.60 -12.44
CA ARG A 239 -6.90 -11.01 -12.48
C ARG A 239 -5.61 -11.25 -11.72
N VAL A 240 -5.67 -11.06 -10.40
CA VAL A 240 -4.57 -11.34 -9.49
C VAL A 240 -5.16 -11.75 -8.15
N VAL A 241 -4.61 -12.76 -7.50
CA VAL A 241 -5.03 -13.18 -6.16
C VAL A 241 -4.16 -12.48 -5.13
N LEU A 242 -4.76 -11.71 -4.23
CA LEU A 242 -4.01 -11.06 -3.16
C LEU A 242 -3.73 -12.07 -2.05
N ALA A 243 -2.45 -12.36 -1.81
CA ALA A 243 -1.97 -13.22 -0.74
C ALA A 243 -1.29 -12.35 0.32
N VAL A 244 -2.02 -12.02 1.38
CA VAL A 244 -1.67 -10.93 2.29
C VAL A 244 -1.12 -11.47 3.61
N LEU A 245 0.02 -10.97 4.03
CA LEU A 245 0.62 -11.21 5.35
C LEU A 245 0.03 -10.23 6.38
N ALA A 246 -0.07 -10.65 7.64
CA ALA A 246 -0.62 -9.85 8.74
C ALA A 246 -2.02 -9.28 8.43
N TYR A 247 -2.81 -10.02 7.65
CA TYR A 247 -4.17 -9.65 7.27
C TYR A 247 -5.10 -9.78 8.48
N ASN A 248 -5.56 -8.64 9.01
CA ASN A 248 -6.41 -8.61 10.20
C ASN A 248 -7.81 -8.05 9.89
N PRO A 249 -8.84 -8.37 10.69
CA PRO A 249 -10.22 -7.96 10.42
C PRO A 249 -10.42 -6.45 10.31
N TRP A 250 -9.68 -5.65 11.08
CA TRP A 250 -9.78 -4.18 11.01
C TRP A 250 -9.30 -3.67 9.64
N TRP A 251 -8.15 -4.13 9.17
CA TRP A 251 -7.61 -3.75 7.86
C TRP A 251 -8.52 -4.23 6.74
N ALA A 252 -8.97 -5.49 6.81
CA ALA A 252 -9.90 -6.09 5.86
C ALA A 252 -11.21 -5.29 5.73
N GLY A 253 -11.79 -4.87 6.86
CA GLY A 253 -13.02 -4.09 6.88
C GLY A 253 -12.83 -2.64 6.41
N THR A 254 -11.68 -2.03 6.74
CA THR A 254 -11.39 -0.62 6.42
C THR A 254 -11.12 -0.40 4.93
N PHE A 255 -10.51 -1.37 4.25
CA PHE A 255 -10.04 -1.19 2.87
C PHE A 255 -10.67 -2.17 1.87
N ARG A 256 -11.84 -2.72 2.19
CA ARG A 256 -12.51 -3.73 1.35
C ARG A 256 -12.76 -3.26 -0.08
N GLU A 257 -13.09 -1.99 -0.29
CA GLU A 257 -13.33 -1.39 -1.61
C GLU A 257 -12.04 -1.31 -2.46
N LEU A 258 -10.90 -1.05 -1.81
CA LEU A 258 -9.61 -1.02 -2.49
C LEU A 258 -9.13 -2.43 -2.85
N VAL A 259 -9.34 -3.38 -1.93
CA VAL A 259 -9.06 -4.80 -2.15
C VAL A 259 -9.88 -5.34 -3.33
N SER A 260 -11.19 -5.06 -3.37
CA SER A 260 -12.05 -5.47 -4.49
C SER A 260 -11.71 -4.74 -5.79
N GLY A 261 -11.25 -3.49 -5.69
CA GLY A 261 -10.72 -2.74 -6.82
C GLY A 261 -9.47 -3.38 -7.42
N LEU A 262 -8.60 -3.98 -6.61
CA LEU A 262 -7.34 -4.61 -7.05
C LEU A 262 -7.52 -6.04 -7.57
N SER A 263 -8.52 -6.77 -7.08
CA SER A 263 -8.68 -8.20 -7.33
C SER A 263 -10.15 -8.62 -7.47
N ASP A 264 -10.43 -9.50 -8.43
CA ASP A 264 -11.72 -10.21 -8.55
C ASP A 264 -11.77 -11.51 -7.71
N HIS A 265 -10.70 -11.82 -6.97
CA HIS A 265 -10.56 -13.04 -6.20
C HIS A 265 -10.62 -12.77 -4.70
N HIS A 266 -10.93 -13.81 -3.93
CA HIS A 266 -10.83 -13.74 -2.47
C HIS A 266 -9.38 -13.56 -2.01
N VAL A 267 -9.17 -12.67 -1.05
CA VAL A 267 -7.88 -12.49 -0.38
C VAL A 267 -7.52 -13.74 0.41
N ILE A 268 -6.27 -14.17 0.31
CA ILE A 268 -5.70 -15.27 1.10
C ILE A 268 -4.91 -14.65 2.25
N ASP A 269 -5.25 -15.04 3.48
CA ASP A 269 -4.44 -14.75 4.65
C ASP A 269 -3.33 -15.80 4.76
N LEU A 270 -2.11 -15.44 4.35
CA LEU A 270 -0.99 -16.38 4.29
C LEU A 270 -0.53 -16.89 5.66
N LEU A 271 -0.90 -16.23 6.76
CA LEU A 271 -0.48 -16.64 8.10
C LEU A 271 -1.47 -17.62 8.72
N HIS A 272 -2.75 -17.52 8.38
CA HIS A 272 -3.81 -18.32 8.96
C HIS A 272 -4.35 -19.41 8.02
N ASP A 273 -4.36 -19.22 6.70
CA ASP A 273 -4.76 -20.25 5.75
C ASP A 273 -3.68 -21.33 5.65
N LYS A 274 -4.06 -22.59 5.90
CA LYS A 274 -3.16 -23.74 5.90
C LYS A 274 -3.27 -24.60 4.64
N ARG A 275 -4.15 -24.23 3.72
CA ARG A 275 -4.34 -24.94 2.45
C ARG A 275 -3.19 -24.66 1.50
N THR A 276 -2.87 -25.63 0.65
CA THR A 276 -1.95 -25.43 -0.47
C THR A 276 -2.70 -24.79 -1.64
N HIS A 277 -2.33 -23.54 -1.93
CA HIS A 277 -2.83 -22.78 -3.07
C HIS A 277 -1.86 -22.91 -4.25
N CYS A 278 -2.43 -23.07 -5.44
CA CYS A 278 -1.67 -23.21 -6.68
C CYS A 278 -2.00 -22.11 -7.68
N PHE A 279 -0.96 -21.54 -8.28
CA PHE A 279 -1.04 -20.38 -9.18
C PHE A 279 -0.24 -20.63 -10.46
N PRO A 280 -0.59 -19.98 -11.59
CA PRO A 280 0.22 -19.96 -12.82
C PRO A 280 1.44 -19.02 -12.73
N GLY A 281 1.58 -18.28 -11.62
CA GLY A 281 2.72 -17.43 -11.32
C GLY A 281 2.53 -16.70 -9.99
N ALA A 282 3.57 -16.03 -9.50
CA ALA A 282 3.53 -15.23 -8.29
C ALA A 282 4.45 -14.00 -8.39
N ILE A 283 4.03 -12.92 -7.75
CA ILE A 283 4.78 -11.68 -7.53
C ILE A 283 4.89 -11.52 -6.02
N VAL A 284 6.11 -11.44 -5.48
CA VAL A 284 6.36 -11.32 -4.04
C VAL A 284 7.04 -9.99 -3.74
N GLY A 285 6.30 -9.08 -3.11
CA GLY A 285 6.69 -7.68 -2.95
C GLY A 285 6.00 -6.76 -3.96
N THR A 286 6.20 -5.45 -3.79
CA THR A 286 5.55 -4.41 -4.60
C THR A 286 6.56 -3.41 -5.14
N ARG A 287 6.33 -2.89 -6.35
CA ARG A 287 7.09 -1.79 -6.96
C ARG A 287 6.83 -0.47 -6.22
N PHE A 288 7.84 0.38 -6.09
CA PHE A 288 7.73 1.67 -5.39
C PHE A 288 8.41 2.77 -6.22
N HIS A 289 7.65 3.82 -6.59
CA HIS A 289 8.16 4.93 -7.40
C HIS A 289 8.56 6.17 -6.59
N GLY A 290 8.36 6.15 -5.28
CA GLY A 290 8.58 7.29 -4.40
C GLY A 290 7.34 7.60 -3.57
N ILE A 291 7.47 8.62 -2.70
CA ILE A 291 6.39 9.00 -1.80
C ILE A 291 5.19 9.50 -2.60
N LEU A 292 4.06 8.79 -2.52
CA LEU A 292 2.82 9.05 -3.24
C LEU A 292 3.06 9.41 -4.72
N ALA A 293 3.99 8.69 -5.35
CA ALA A 293 4.49 9.01 -6.68
C ALA A 293 4.19 7.90 -7.67
N VAL A 294 3.91 8.30 -8.91
CA VAL A 294 3.85 7.42 -10.08
C VAL A 294 4.70 8.05 -11.17
N GLU A 295 5.70 7.33 -11.65
CA GLU A 295 6.58 7.78 -12.72
C GLU A 295 6.25 7.03 -14.01
N PRO A 296 5.56 7.66 -14.99
CA PRO A 296 5.07 6.98 -16.20
C PRO A 296 6.18 6.27 -16.97
N ALA A 297 7.36 6.90 -17.05
CA ALA A 297 8.54 6.36 -17.73
C ALA A 297 9.07 5.04 -17.14
N ARG A 298 8.67 4.67 -15.92
CA ARG A 298 9.04 3.40 -15.28
C ARG A 298 8.05 2.27 -15.57
N THR A 299 6.90 2.55 -16.19
CA THR A 299 5.85 1.57 -16.50
C THR A 299 5.69 1.38 -18.00
N LYS A 300 5.44 0.15 -18.47
CA LYS A 300 5.27 -0.12 -19.92
C LYS A 300 4.01 0.52 -20.51
N ASP A 301 3.02 0.82 -19.67
CA ASP A 301 1.73 1.38 -20.06
C ASP A 301 1.55 2.87 -19.69
N ASN A 302 2.64 3.53 -19.28
CA ASN A 302 2.71 4.99 -19.03
C ASN A 302 1.64 5.50 -18.06
N ARG A 303 1.38 4.77 -16.97
CA ARG A 303 0.42 5.19 -15.95
C ARG A 303 0.90 6.40 -15.17
N THR A 304 -0.06 7.19 -14.70
CA THR A 304 0.15 8.42 -13.94
C THR A 304 -0.48 8.32 -12.55
N LEU A 305 -0.20 9.31 -11.70
CA LEU A 305 -0.86 9.41 -10.39
C LEU A 305 -2.37 9.70 -10.54
N VAL A 306 -2.78 10.32 -11.64
CA VAL A 306 -4.20 10.56 -11.97
C VAL A 306 -4.92 9.23 -12.23
N ASP A 307 -4.28 8.28 -12.92
CA ASP A 307 -4.85 6.94 -13.11
C ASP A 307 -5.08 6.21 -11.77
N PHE A 308 -4.14 6.36 -10.82
CA PHE A 308 -4.32 5.81 -9.48
C PHE A 308 -5.48 6.49 -8.75
N HIS A 309 -5.59 7.81 -8.84
CA HIS A 309 -6.73 8.53 -8.31
C HIS A 309 -8.06 8.05 -8.92
N ASP A 310 -8.12 7.81 -10.22
CA ASP A 310 -9.30 7.29 -10.90
C ASP A 310 -9.66 5.88 -10.43
N PHE A 311 -8.64 5.05 -10.14
CA PHE A 311 -8.83 3.76 -9.46
C PHE A 311 -9.48 3.94 -8.07
N LEU A 312 -8.99 4.87 -7.25
CA LEU A 312 -9.58 5.16 -5.94
C LEU A 312 -11.02 5.66 -6.07
N ALA A 313 -11.25 6.61 -6.98
CA ALA A 313 -12.57 7.15 -7.25
C ALA A 313 -13.53 6.08 -7.77
N GLY A 314 -13.03 5.09 -8.53
CA GLY A 314 -13.78 3.93 -8.97
C GLY A 314 -14.21 3.03 -7.81
N GLY A 315 -13.29 2.70 -6.90
CA GLY A 315 -13.55 1.81 -5.76
C GLY A 315 -14.55 2.38 -4.75
N TYR A 316 -14.55 3.71 -4.57
CA TYR A 316 -15.46 4.40 -3.63
C TYR A 316 -16.71 5.01 -4.29
N LYS A 317 -16.96 4.72 -5.57
CA LYS A 317 -18.23 5.15 -6.20
C LYS A 317 -19.38 4.42 -5.55
N ASP A 318 -20.35 5.20 -5.10
CA ASP A 318 -21.54 4.71 -4.44
C ASP A 318 -22.52 4.15 -5.50
N ASP A 319 -22.54 2.83 -5.65
CA ASP A 319 -23.55 2.11 -6.45
C ASP A 319 -24.98 2.32 -5.91
N SER A 320 -25.13 2.95 -4.73
CA SER A 320 -26.44 3.34 -4.18
C SER A 320 -27.09 4.54 -4.88
N THR A 321 -26.43 5.15 -5.88
CA THR A 321 -27.16 5.97 -6.85
C THR A 321 -27.98 4.99 -7.70
N PRO A 322 -29.32 4.92 -7.55
CA PRO A 322 -30.10 4.01 -8.35
C PRO A 322 -29.81 4.33 -9.82
N PRO A 323 -29.62 3.32 -10.70
CA PRO A 323 -29.71 3.60 -12.12
C PRO A 323 -31.09 4.21 -12.31
N GLU A 324 -31.13 5.51 -12.57
CA GLU A 324 -32.35 6.25 -12.86
C GLU A 324 -33.02 5.45 -13.97
N ALA A 325 -34.13 4.78 -13.61
CA ALA A 325 -34.73 3.74 -14.41
C ALA A 325 -34.97 4.32 -15.80
N THR A 326 -34.11 3.94 -16.75
CA THR A 326 -34.13 4.53 -18.06
C THR A 326 -35.27 3.85 -18.80
N GLN A 327 -36.48 4.37 -18.58
CA GLN A 327 -37.55 4.19 -19.55
C GLN A 327 -36.96 4.62 -20.89
N GLN A 328 -36.94 3.66 -21.81
CA GLN A 328 -36.44 3.81 -23.16
C GLN A 328 -37.27 4.87 -23.89
N GLN A 329 -36.87 6.13 -23.76
CA GLN A 329 -37.14 7.14 -24.77
C GLN A 329 -35.80 7.66 -25.24
N GLN A 330 -35.53 7.41 -26.52
CA GLN A 330 -34.41 7.91 -27.27
C GLN A 330 -34.45 9.44 -27.25
N GLN A 331 -33.95 10.06 -26.18
CA GLN A 331 -33.53 11.44 -26.23
C GLN A 331 -32.05 11.49 -26.62
N PRO A 332 -31.66 12.42 -27.51
CA PRO A 332 -30.27 12.58 -27.90
C PRO A 332 -29.45 12.81 -26.63
N ARG A 333 -28.48 11.92 -26.37
CA ARG A 333 -27.58 12.04 -25.22
C ARG A 333 -26.97 13.43 -25.25
N ARG A 334 -27.35 14.27 -24.27
CA ARG A 334 -26.70 15.56 -24.06
C ARG A 334 -25.21 15.30 -23.81
N PRO A 335 -24.31 15.96 -24.54
CA PRO A 335 -22.89 15.90 -24.22
C PRO A 335 -22.70 16.37 -22.78
N ARG A 336 -22.23 15.50 -21.90
CA ARG A 336 -21.79 15.90 -20.58
C ARG A 336 -20.36 16.41 -20.72
N LEU A 337 -20.21 17.73 -20.73
CA LEU A 337 -18.92 18.38 -20.55
C LEU A 337 -18.43 18.07 -19.14
N GLY A 338 -17.52 17.11 -19.01
CA GLY A 338 -16.70 16.97 -17.81
C GLY A 338 -15.69 18.10 -17.78
N LEU A 339 -15.97 19.16 -17.01
CA LEU A 339 -14.98 20.19 -16.72
C LEU A 339 -13.98 19.62 -15.72
N TYR A 340 -12.85 19.10 -16.22
CA TYR A 340 -11.67 18.89 -15.39
C TYR A 340 -11.03 20.26 -15.16
N SER A 341 -11.23 20.80 -13.96
CA SER A 341 -10.58 22.04 -13.56
C SER A 341 -9.09 21.76 -13.34
N ARG A 342 -8.23 22.28 -14.22
CA ARG A 342 -6.77 22.44 -13.96
C ARG A 342 -6.49 23.49 -12.87
N ARG A 343 -7.42 23.69 -11.92
CA ARG A 343 -7.43 24.73 -10.89
C ARG A 343 -7.70 24.17 -9.50
N ALA A 344 -7.35 22.91 -9.28
CA ALA A 344 -7.36 22.33 -7.95
C ALA A 344 -6.07 22.75 -7.22
N ALA A 345 -6.22 23.03 -5.92
CA ALA A 345 -5.15 23.53 -5.09
C ALA A 345 -5.18 22.80 -3.75
N LEU A 346 -4.01 22.38 -3.26
CA LEU A 346 -3.83 21.85 -1.93
C LEU A 346 -3.14 22.90 -1.05
N LEU A 347 -3.81 23.29 0.03
CA LEU A 347 -3.21 24.04 1.11
C LEU A 347 -3.00 23.10 2.30
N GLN A 348 -1.76 23.01 2.77
CA GLN A 348 -1.41 22.22 3.93
C GLN A 348 -1.02 23.12 5.10
N ILE A 349 -1.51 22.83 6.30
CA ILE A 349 -1.01 23.44 7.53
C ILE A 349 0.00 22.47 8.14
N ALA A 350 1.25 22.90 8.25
CA ALA A 350 2.31 22.14 8.89
C ALA A 350 2.51 22.62 10.34
N PRO A 351 2.27 21.74 11.34
CA PRO A 351 2.60 22.05 12.71
C PRO A 351 4.10 22.35 12.91
N LEU A 352 4.44 22.95 14.04
CA LEU A 352 5.83 23.25 14.41
C LEU A 352 6.67 21.96 14.38
N GLY A 353 7.90 22.02 13.86
CA GLY A 353 8.84 20.88 13.85
C GLY A 353 8.64 19.84 12.74
N VAL A 354 7.56 19.93 11.96
CA VAL A 354 7.29 19.04 10.82
C VAL A 354 7.12 19.70 9.43
N PRO A 355 7.50 20.98 9.16
CA PRO A 355 7.39 21.55 7.80
C PRO A 355 8.06 20.73 6.69
N HIS A 356 9.25 20.19 6.95
CA HIS A 356 10.01 19.40 5.98
C HIS A 356 9.35 18.04 5.70
N VAL A 357 8.80 17.39 6.74
CA VAL A 357 8.08 16.11 6.61
C VAL A 357 6.81 16.32 5.80
N ALA A 358 5.99 17.32 6.18
CA ALA A 358 4.74 17.63 5.50
C ALA A 358 4.97 17.93 4.01
N ARG A 359 5.91 18.81 3.70
CA ARG A 359 6.26 19.17 2.32
C ARG A 359 6.75 17.96 1.53
N GLY A 360 7.67 17.18 2.10
CA GLY A 360 8.20 15.97 1.47
C GLY A 360 7.15 14.91 1.18
N CYS A 361 6.07 14.86 1.95
CA CYS A 361 4.96 13.92 1.75
C CYS A 361 4.00 14.32 0.63
N TYR A 362 3.71 15.61 0.45
CA TYR A 362 2.56 16.04 -0.36
C TYR A 362 2.89 16.96 -1.53
N GLU A 363 4.00 17.71 -1.52
CA GLU A 363 4.30 18.69 -2.58
C GLU A 363 4.49 18.01 -3.95
N LYS A 364 5.34 16.98 -4.02
CA LYS A 364 5.61 16.25 -5.27
C LYS A 364 4.34 15.58 -5.82
N ALA A 365 3.58 14.91 -4.95
CA ALA A 365 2.34 14.24 -5.33
C ALA A 365 1.29 15.24 -5.85
N THR A 366 1.16 16.40 -5.21
CA THR A 366 0.26 17.47 -5.66
C THR A 366 0.66 17.99 -7.04
N ALA A 367 1.96 18.19 -7.27
CA ALA A 367 2.48 18.61 -8.57
C ALA A 367 2.23 17.55 -9.66
N MET A 368 2.37 16.25 -9.35
CA MET A 368 2.07 15.15 -10.28
C MET A 368 0.58 15.07 -10.67
N MET A 369 -0.32 15.58 -9.83
CA MET A 369 -1.75 15.73 -10.15
C MET A 369 -2.07 17.06 -10.84
N GLU A 370 -1.06 17.81 -11.27
CA GLU A 370 -1.19 19.14 -11.88
C GLU A 370 -1.95 20.16 -10.99
N MET A 371 -1.85 19.97 -9.67
CA MET A 371 -2.47 20.85 -8.68
C MET A 371 -1.47 21.90 -8.17
N GLN A 372 -2.00 23.04 -7.73
CA GLN A 372 -1.19 24.04 -7.01
C GLN A 372 -0.96 23.60 -5.57
N TYR A 373 0.26 23.76 -5.05
CA TYR A 373 0.60 23.46 -3.67
C TYR A 373 1.02 24.73 -2.92
N GLU A 374 0.53 24.89 -1.70
CA GLU A 374 1.06 25.86 -0.74
C GLU A 374 1.04 25.24 0.65
N GLN A 375 2.06 25.57 1.46
CA GLN A 375 2.15 25.14 2.85
C GLN A 375 2.16 26.36 3.77
N TYR A 376 1.38 26.28 4.84
CA TYR A 376 1.41 27.20 5.97
C TYR A 376 2.20 26.59 7.11
N ASP A 377 3.38 27.13 7.39
CA ASP A 377 4.22 26.68 8.49
C ASP A 377 3.83 27.41 9.78
N ALA A 378 3.33 26.65 10.75
CA ALA A 378 2.96 27.19 12.06
C ALA A 378 4.21 27.68 12.79
N ALA A 379 4.16 28.94 13.24
CA ALA A 379 5.21 29.52 14.08
C ALA A 379 5.06 29.04 15.53
N ALA A 380 6.12 29.19 16.32
CA ALA A 380 6.15 28.74 17.71
C ALA A 380 5.02 29.35 18.58
N ASN A 381 4.65 30.62 18.33
CA ASN A 381 3.56 31.31 19.04
C ASN A 381 2.16 30.81 18.66
N GLU A 382 2.02 30.15 17.51
CA GLU A 382 0.76 29.51 17.07
C GLU A 382 0.61 28.09 17.62
N SER A 383 1.70 27.50 18.13
CA SER A 383 1.67 26.17 18.72
C SER A 383 1.30 26.22 20.19
N SER A 384 0.42 25.30 20.62
CA SER A 384 0.12 25.08 22.03
C SER A 384 1.35 24.69 22.88
N LEU A 385 2.46 24.29 22.23
CA LEU A 385 3.73 23.95 22.89
C LEU A 385 4.33 25.15 23.65
N VAL A 386 4.01 26.39 23.27
CA VAL A 386 4.43 27.61 23.98
C VAL A 386 3.98 27.65 25.45
N ARG A 387 2.94 26.88 25.81
CA ARG A 387 2.45 26.75 27.19
C ARG A 387 3.11 25.62 27.96
N LYS A 388 3.82 24.73 27.26
CA LYS A 388 4.42 23.51 27.82
C LYS A 388 5.93 23.61 27.97
N TYR A 389 6.59 24.38 27.10
CA TYR A 389 8.04 24.52 27.06
C TYR A 389 8.44 25.97 27.32
N PRO A 390 9.57 26.21 28.02
CA PRO A 390 10.18 27.52 28.13
C PRO A 390 10.49 28.12 26.74
N ALA A 391 10.45 29.43 26.60
CA ALA A 391 10.63 30.11 25.31
C ALA A 391 12.02 29.87 24.68
N ASP A 392 13.02 29.58 25.50
CA ASP A 392 14.40 29.28 25.11
C ASP A 392 14.65 27.77 24.86
N ASP A 393 13.67 26.91 25.15
CA ASP A 393 13.76 25.48 24.91
C ASP A 393 13.94 25.19 23.41
N VAL A 394 14.84 24.26 23.09
CA VAL A 394 15.15 23.84 21.71
C VAL A 394 13.89 23.38 20.96
N VAL A 395 12.89 22.82 21.66
CA VAL A 395 11.61 22.40 21.08
C VAL A 395 10.85 23.57 20.43
N LEU A 396 10.98 24.78 20.96
CA LEU A 396 10.33 25.97 20.41
C LEU A 396 11.28 26.81 19.56
N ARG A 397 12.52 26.98 20.04
CA ARG A 397 13.51 27.87 19.44
C ARG A 397 14.11 27.32 18.15
N ASP A 398 14.38 26.01 18.11
CA ASP A 398 14.97 25.33 16.96
C ASP A 398 14.44 23.90 16.81
N PRO A 399 13.19 23.76 16.31
CA PRO A 399 12.54 22.46 16.16
C PRO A 399 13.30 21.49 15.24
N GLU A 400 14.06 22.01 14.28
CA GLU A 400 14.89 21.22 13.38
C GLU A 400 16.09 20.63 14.10
N ALA A 401 16.79 21.42 14.93
CA ALA A 401 17.83 20.90 15.81
C ALA A 401 17.26 19.85 16.79
N ALA A 402 16.11 20.13 17.41
CA ALA A 402 15.47 19.19 18.33
C ALA A 402 15.17 17.83 17.65
N THR A 403 14.66 17.87 16.42
CA THR A 403 14.35 16.67 15.61
C THR A 403 15.61 15.92 15.21
N ARG A 404 16.68 16.63 14.84
CA ARG A 404 17.96 16.02 14.46
C ARG A 404 18.69 15.39 15.64
N GLU A 405 18.61 15.99 16.83
CA GLU A 405 19.27 15.48 18.04
C GLU A 405 18.50 14.32 18.69
N ARG A 406 17.16 14.41 18.74
CA ARG A 406 16.32 13.46 19.50
C ARG A 406 15.49 12.54 18.59
N GLY A 407 15.63 12.68 17.29
CA GLY A 407 15.07 11.79 16.28
C GLY A 407 13.55 11.78 16.19
N TRP A 408 13.04 10.68 15.63
CA TRP A 408 11.63 10.48 15.34
C TRP A 408 10.76 10.39 16.59
N ASP A 409 11.27 9.84 17.69
CA ASP A 409 10.50 9.68 18.93
C ASP A 409 10.07 11.01 19.55
N LEU A 410 10.92 12.04 19.45
CA LEU A 410 10.53 13.40 19.81
C LEU A 410 9.47 13.92 18.84
N THR A 411 9.73 13.78 17.54
CA THR A 411 8.86 14.30 16.48
C THR A 411 7.44 13.75 16.58
N ALA A 412 7.31 12.43 16.72
CA ALA A 412 6.03 11.76 16.84
C ALA A 412 5.26 12.21 18.10
N ARG A 413 5.92 12.25 19.24
CA ARG A 413 5.25 12.54 20.52
C ARG A 413 4.95 14.03 20.72
N VAL A 414 5.88 14.90 20.36
CA VAL A 414 5.79 16.34 20.63
C VAL A 414 5.14 17.07 19.46
N TYR A 415 5.65 16.87 18.24
CA TYR A 415 5.21 17.65 17.09
C TYR A 415 4.01 17.06 16.35
N LEU A 416 3.87 15.74 16.25
CA LEU A 416 2.72 15.13 15.58
C LEU A 416 1.53 14.90 16.53
N GLY A 417 1.77 14.34 17.72
CA GLY A 417 0.71 14.03 18.69
C GLY A 417 0.56 15.04 19.84
N GLY A 418 1.53 15.93 20.04
CA GLY A 418 1.66 16.71 21.29
C GLY A 418 1.20 18.15 21.21
N GLN A 419 0.77 18.63 20.03
CA GLN A 419 0.45 20.03 19.81
C GLN A 419 -0.89 20.24 19.09
N ASN A 420 -1.54 21.35 19.43
CA ASN A 420 -2.58 21.99 18.63
C ASN A 420 -2.03 23.28 18.01
N VAL A 421 -2.55 23.65 16.85
CA VAL A 421 -2.17 24.89 16.13
C VAL A 421 -3.35 25.87 16.18
N SER A 422 -3.06 27.11 16.60
CA SER A 422 -3.99 28.25 16.56
C SER A 422 -3.47 29.26 15.54
N LEU A 423 -4.12 29.29 14.37
CA LEU A 423 -3.64 30.07 13.22
C LEU A 423 -3.70 31.58 13.44
N ASP A 424 -2.62 32.26 13.08
CA ASP A 424 -2.61 33.69 12.82
C ASP A 424 -3.38 33.96 11.52
N LEU A 425 -4.58 34.54 11.65
CA LEU A 425 -5.47 34.78 10.52
C LEU A 425 -4.90 35.78 9.49
N GLY A 426 -4.01 36.69 9.90
CA GLY A 426 -3.34 37.62 8.99
C GLY A 426 -2.38 36.89 8.07
N ARG A 427 -1.44 36.12 8.66
CA ARG A 427 -0.46 35.31 7.92
C ARG A 427 -1.12 34.19 7.11
N PHE A 428 -2.15 33.57 7.66
CA PHE A 428 -2.93 32.56 6.95
C PHE A 428 -3.67 33.20 5.76
N GLY A 429 -4.23 34.39 5.93
CA GLY A 429 -4.83 35.18 4.85
C GLY A 429 -3.82 35.53 3.74
N ASP A 430 -2.57 35.87 4.08
CA ASP A 430 -1.50 36.07 3.09
C ASP A 430 -1.24 34.79 2.27
N THR A 431 -1.20 33.65 2.95
CA THR A 431 -0.98 32.33 2.34
C THR A 431 -2.11 31.96 1.37
N LEU A 432 -3.36 32.18 1.78
CA LEU A 432 -4.52 32.01 0.91
C LEU A 432 -4.46 32.92 -0.31
N ARG A 433 -4.10 34.20 -0.13
CA ARG A 433 -3.94 35.14 -1.25
C ARG A 433 -2.86 34.70 -2.22
N ARG A 434 -1.72 34.20 -1.75
CA ARG A 434 -0.67 33.63 -2.61
C ARG A 434 -1.19 32.43 -3.40
N LEU A 435 -1.81 31.45 -2.73
CA LEU A 435 -2.35 30.26 -3.38
C LEU A 435 -3.40 30.62 -4.42
N HIS A 436 -4.36 31.48 -4.07
CA HIS A 436 -5.40 31.96 -4.96
C HIS A 436 -4.80 32.70 -6.18
N SER A 437 -3.82 33.57 -5.96
CA SER A 437 -3.16 34.27 -7.07
C SER A 437 -2.44 33.33 -8.05
N ARG A 438 -1.85 32.24 -7.55
CA ARG A 438 -1.21 31.22 -8.39
C ARG A 438 -2.25 30.37 -9.11
N ALA A 439 -3.31 29.96 -8.43
CA ALA A 439 -4.40 29.18 -9.03
C ALA A 439 -5.15 29.96 -10.14
N LEU A 440 -5.17 31.29 -10.07
CA LEU A 440 -5.78 32.15 -11.09
C LEU A 440 -4.84 32.54 -12.24
N ARG A 441 -3.52 32.41 -12.08
CA ARG A 441 -2.58 32.64 -13.19
C ARG A 441 -2.77 31.52 -14.22
N LEU A 442 -3.34 31.85 -15.37
CA LEU A 442 -3.41 30.95 -16.52
C LEU A 442 -1.99 30.44 -16.83
N PRO A 443 -1.78 29.15 -17.12
CA PRO A 443 -0.58 28.77 -17.83
C PRO A 443 -0.60 29.55 -19.14
N VAL A 444 0.38 30.45 -19.32
CA VAL A 444 0.66 31.03 -20.62
C VAL A 444 0.90 29.83 -21.53
N ALA A 445 0.03 29.65 -22.52
CA ALA A 445 0.30 28.72 -23.61
C ALA A 445 1.65 29.16 -24.20
N GLY A 446 2.69 28.37 -23.94
CA GLY A 446 3.99 28.57 -24.56
C GLY A 446 3.87 28.42 -26.08
N PRO A 447 4.78 29.08 -26.83
CA PRO A 447 4.67 29.28 -28.28
C PRO A 447 4.60 27.99 -29.10
#